data_AF-A0A6V7K750-F1
#
_entry.id   AF-A0A6V7K750-F1
#
_cell.length_a   1.000
_cell.length_b   1.000
_cell.length_c   1.000
_cell.angle_alpha   90.00
_cell.angle_beta   90.00
_cell.angle_gamma   90.00
#
_symmetry.space_group_name_H-M   'P 1'
#
loop_
_entity.id
_entity.type
_entity.pdbx_description
1 polymer ?
#
loop_
_entity_poly.entity_id
_entity_poly.type
_entity_poly.pdbx_seq_one_letter_code
_entity_poly.pdbx_strand_id
1 'polypeptide(L)' 'YAIFKDYIEKIESGDGSLNKFSRAYELFGIIIDKDNGVTAREWAPAAKQLYLTGDF' A
#
# COMPACT_ATOMS: atom_id res chain seq x y z
N TYR A 1 -26.38 4.76 -7.82
CA TYR A 1 -25.16 4.99 -8.62
C TYR A 1 -24.28 6.13 -8.09
N ALA A 2 -24.85 7.19 -7.48
CA ALA A 2 -24.08 8.32 -6.97
C ALA A 2 -22.95 7.93 -5.97
N ILE A 3 -23.24 7.05 -5.01
CA ILE A 3 -22.25 6.60 -4.01
C ILE A 3 -21.06 5.88 -4.67
N PHE A 4 -21.34 4.98 -5.62
CA PHE A 4 -20.28 4.28 -6.37
C PHE A 4 -19.35 5.26 -7.10
N LYS A 5 -19.93 6.26 -7.79
CA LYS A 5 -19.15 7.29 -8.48
C LYS A 5 -18.27 8.10 -7.52
N ASP A 6 -18.81 8.50 -6.38
CA ASP A 6 -18.06 9.23 -5.34
C ASP A 6 -16.85 8.43 -4.84
N TYR A 7 -16.99 7.11 -4.64
CA TYR A 7 -15.85 6.27 -4.26
C TYR A 7 -14.82 6.12 -5.38
N ILE A 8 -15.26 5.99 -6.64
CA ILE A 8 -14.33 5.93 -7.79
C ILE A 8 -13.56 7.25 -7.91
N GLU A 9 -14.23 8.40 -7.80
CA GLU A 9 -13.59 9.71 -7.83
C GLU A 9 -12.58 9.88 -6.70
N LYS A 10 -12.90 9.40 -5.48
CA LYS A 10 -11.95 9.40 -4.35
C LYS A 10 -10.71 8.57 -4.65
N ILE A 11 -10.88 7.35 -5.16
CA ILE A 11 -9.76 6.46 -5.51
C ILE A 11 -8.92 7.06 -6.63
N GLU A 12 -9.54 7.61 -7.67
CA GLU A 12 -8.83 8.26 -8.77
C GLU A 12 -8.11 9.54 -8.33
N SER A 13 -8.67 10.30 -7.38
CA SER A 13 -8.01 11.48 -6.81
C SER A 13 -6.82 11.14 -5.91
N GLY A 14 -6.84 9.96 -5.27
CA GLY A 14 -5.77 9.48 -4.40
C GLY A 14 -4.71 8.69 -5.16
N ASP A 15 -5.06 7.49 -5.61
CA ASP A 15 -4.13 6.52 -6.22
C ASP A 15 -4.02 6.66 -7.75
N GLY A 16 -4.76 7.60 -8.34
CA GLY A 16 -4.72 7.93 -9.76
C GLY A 16 -5.52 7.01 -10.66
N SER A 17 -5.75 5.75 -10.27
CA SER A 17 -6.68 4.84 -10.95
C SER A 17 -7.03 3.63 -10.09
N LEU A 18 -8.17 2.99 -10.40
CA LEU A 18 -8.60 1.76 -9.74
C LEU A 18 -7.57 0.62 -9.91
N ASN A 19 -6.90 0.55 -11.07
CA ASN A 19 -5.88 -0.48 -11.34
C ASN A 19 -4.62 -0.30 -10.47
N LYS A 20 -4.20 0.96 -10.22
CA LYS A 20 -3.08 1.24 -9.32
C LYS A 20 -3.45 0.92 -7.88
N PHE A 21 -4.65 1.36 -7.46
CA PHE A 21 -5.20 1.06 -6.14
C PHE A 21 -5.26 -0.44 -5.84
N SER A 22 -5.79 -1.24 -6.79
CA SER A 22 -5.90 -2.69 -6.62
C SER A 22 -4.56 -3.43 -6.59
N ARG A 23 -3.47 -2.77 -6.99
CA ARG A 23 -2.10 -3.31 -7.01
C ARG A 23 -1.25 -2.78 -5.85
N ALA A 24 -1.88 -2.26 -4.79
CA ALA A 24 -1.17 -1.81 -3.60
C ALA A 24 -0.28 -2.89 -2.94
N TYR A 25 -0.54 -4.18 -3.18
CA TYR A 25 0.32 -5.29 -2.74
C TYR A 25 1.74 -5.23 -3.36
N GLU A 26 1.94 -4.47 -4.44
CA GLU A 26 3.26 -4.21 -5.04
C GLU A 26 4.03 -3.11 -4.30
N LEU A 27 3.43 -2.51 -3.26
CA LEU A 27 4.00 -1.42 -2.46
C LEU A 27 3.97 -1.71 -0.96
N PHE A 28 2.94 -2.41 -0.49
CA PHE A 28 2.75 -2.81 0.91
C PHE A 28 3.21 -4.24 1.16
N GLY A 29 3.64 -4.53 2.39
CA GLY A 29 4.31 -5.78 2.76
C GLY A 29 5.83 -5.68 2.69
N ILE A 30 6.49 -6.81 2.49
CA ILE A 30 7.95 -6.93 2.39
C ILE A 30 8.31 -7.12 0.91
N ILE A 31 9.10 -6.20 0.37
CA ILE A 31 9.50 -6.18 -1.03
C ILE A 31 11.01 -6.15 -1.12
N ILE A 32 11.57 -7.07 -1.91
CA ILE A 32 12.98 -7.12 -2.23
C ILE A 32 13.18 -6.39 -3.56
N ASP A 33 13.98 -5.33 -3.55
CA ASP A 33 14.32 -4.59 -4.75
C ASP A 33 15.38 -5.33 -5.58
N LYS A 34 15.55 -4.91 -6.84
CA LYS A 34 16.53 -5.46 -7.79
C LYS A 34 17.97 -5.33 -7.30
N ASP A 35 18.24 -4.34 -6.45
CA ASP A 35 19.54 -4.10 -5.81
C ASP A 35 19.70 -4.86 -4.47
N ASN A 36 18.85 -5.86 -4.20
CA ASN A 36 18.78 -6.63 -2.95
C ASN A 36 18.45 -5.80 -1.70
N GLY A 37 17.91 -4.59 -1.86
CA GLY A 37 17.35 -3.81 -0.75
C GLY A 37 16.02 -4.40 -0.25
N VAL A 38 15.73 -4.28 1.05
CA VAL A 38 14.46 -4.71 1.63
C VAL A 38 13.62 -3.48 2.01
N THR A 39 12.44 -3.36 1.42
CA THR A 39 11.44 -2.36 1.80
C THR A 39 10.28 -3.05 2.50
N ALA A 40 10.02 -2.68 3.76
CA ALA A 40 8.84 -3.09 4.49
C ALA A 40 7.89 -1.90 4.68
N ARG A 41 6.66 -2.02 4.20
CA ARG A 41 5.63 -0.97 4.31
C ARG A 41 4.33 -1.53 4.85
N GLU A 42 3.87 -0.98 5.96
CA GLU A 42 2.65 -1.40 6.64
C GLU A 42 1.79 -0.18 6.99
N TRP A 43 0.47 -0.32 6.93
CA TRP A 43 -0.43 0.74 7.40
C TRP A 43 -0.83 0.50 8.85
N ALA A 44 -0.13 1.20 9.76
CA ALA A 44 -0.35 1.09 11.19
C ALA A 44 -0.43 2.49 11.86
N PRO A 45 -1.46 3.29 11.58
CA PRO A 45 -1.53 4.70 12.02
C PRO A 45 -1.61 4.87 13.55
N ALA A 46 -2.07 3.85 14.27
CA ALA A 46 -2.13 3.85 15.73
C ALA A 46 -0.87 3.25 16.38
N ALA A 47 0.09 2.74 15.60
CA ALA A 47 1.30 2.13 16.15
C ALA A 47 2.29 3.22 16.60
N LYS A 48 2.81 3.07 17.82
CA LYS A 48 3.88 3.93 18.32
C LYS A 48 5.22 3.61 17.65
N GLN A 49 5.45 2.32 17.37
CA GLN A 49 6.67 1.78 16.77
C GLN A 49 6.30 0.56 15.92
N LEU A 50 7.08 0.32 14.86
CA LEU A 50 6.96 -0.82 13.97
C LEU A 50 8.30 -1.54 13.94
N TYR A 51 8.28 -2.87 13.98
CA TYR A 51 9.47 -3.72 13.97
C TYR A 51 9.29 -4.85 12.96
N LEU A 52 10.38 -5.25 12.30
CA LEU A 52 10.44 -6.40 11.41
C LEU A 52 11.37 -7.44 12.02
N THR A 53 10.92 -8.70 12.13
CA THR A 53 11.67 -9.80 12.77
C THR A 53 11.38 -11.12 12.07
N GLY A 54 12.33 -12.06 12.14
CA GLY A 54 12.27 -13.40 11.55
C GLY A 54 13.64 -14.09 11.65
N ASP A 55 13.75 -15.29 11.09
CA ASP A 55 14.99 -16.10 11.13
C ASP A 55 16.11 -15.58 10.20
N PHE A 56 15.85 -14.48 9.47
CA PHE A 56 16.72 -13.90 8.45
C PHE A 56 17.89 -13.08 9.02
#